data_AF-A0A524N965-F1
#
_entry.id   AF-A0A524N965-F1
#
_cell.length_a   1.000
_cell.length_b   1.000
_cell.length_c   1.000
_cell.angle_alpha   90.00
_cell.angle_beta   90.00
_cell.angle_gamma   90.00
#
_symmetry.space_group_name_H-M   'P 1'
#
loop_
_entity.id
_entity.type
_entity.pdbx_description
1 polymer ?
#
loop_
_entity_poly.entity_id
_entity_poly.type
_entity_poly.pdbx_seq_one_letter_code
_entity_poly.pdbx_strand_id
1 'polypeptide(L)'
;NDPSKGNRITKIQQDSIGFAQSMSAAVEQNYQWASGRGLEIVATAIIAIEYDEMTRELLRNVQRADALSGARGNSNLQASVASGFEAAGENTGAAGLVGLGIASGATGLGGLQQPVPGIGAQSTPPPPPAAAAPAPAPAAPAAPAADDPMAQLAKFKEMLDAGLITQEDYDAAKNKVLGL
;
A
#
# COMPACT_ATOMS: atom_id res chain seq x y z
N ASN A 1 -38.33 -4.01 -6.91
CA ASN A 1 -38.13 -3.80 -5.46
C ASN A 1 -39.35 -4.35 -4.73
N ASP A 2 -39.56 -5.65 -4.86
CA ASP A 2 -40.70 -6.36 -4.27
C ASP A 2 -40.49 -6.56 -2.75
N PRO A 3 -41.39 -6.04 -1.90
CA PRO A 3 -41.33 -6.19 -0.44
C PRO A 3 -41.28 -7.66 0.01
N SER A 4 -41.89 -8.58 -0.75
CA SER A 4 -41.90 -10.01 -0.46
C SER A 4 -40.53 -10.68 -0.68
N LYS A 5 -39.62 -10.02 -1.42
CA LYS A 5 -38.28 -10.55 -1.74
C LYS A 5 -37.18 -10.01 -0.84
N GLY A 6 -37.53 -9.21 0.17
CA GLY A 6 -36.63 -8.81 1.26
C GLY A 6 -35.59 -7.75 0.90
N ASN A 7 -35.88 -6.89 -0.09
CA ASN A 7 -35.14 -5.64 -0.43
C ASN A 7 -33.61 -5.78 -0.39
N ARG A 8 -33.06 -6.90 -0.87
CA ARG A 8 -31.60 -7.10 -0.94
C ARG A 8 -31.04 -6.41 -2.18
N ILE A 9 -29.93 -5.66 -2.03
CA ILE A 9 -29.23 -4.98 -3.12
C ILE A 9 -28.91 -5.93 -4.29
N THR A 10 -28.61 -7.20 -3.99
CA THR A 10 -28.31 -8.24 -4.99
C THR A 10 -29.51 -8.61 -5.87
N LYS A 11 -30.74 -8.39 -5.41
CA LYS A 11 -31.97 -8.70 -6.15
C LYS A 11 -32.46 -7.55 -7.03
N ILE A 12 -31.97 -6.33 -6.81
CA ILE A 12 -32.34 -5.16 -7.62
C ILE A 12 -31.96 -5.36 -9.09
N GLN A 13 -30.82 -6.01 -9.36
CA GLN A 13 -30.40 -6.36 -10.72
C GLN A 13 -31.30 -7.42 -11.39
N GLN A 14 -31.95 -8.28 -10.61
CA GLN A 14 -32.77 -9.38 -11.11
C GLN A 14 -34.25 -9.02 -11.25
N ASP A 15 -34.72 -7.96 -10.57
CA ASP A 15 -36.13 -7.57 -10.49
C ASP A 15 -36.39 -6.21 -11.18
N SER A 16 -36.20 -6.17 -12.50
CA SER A 16 -36.44 -4.98 -13.32
C SER A 16 -37.91 -4.53 -13.32
N ILE A 17 -38.85 -5.49 -13.32
CA ILE A 17 -40.29 -5.22 -13.31
C ILE A 17 -40.71 -4.57 -11.99
N GLY A 18 -40.34 -5.17 -10.85
CA GLY A 18 -40.66 -4.57 -9.55
C GLY A 18 -39.94 -3.25 -9.32
N PHE A 19 -38.78 -3.02 -9.94
CA PHE A 19 -38.09 -1.74 -9.90
C PHE A 19 -38.88 -0.66 -10.67
N ALA A 20 -39.27 -0.94 -11.90
CA ALA A 20 -40.06 -0.02 -12.74
C ALA A 20 -41.39 0.36 -12.06
N GLN A 21 -42.10 -0.62 -11.46
CA GLN A 21 -43.33 -0.35 -10.71
C GLN A 21 -43.09 0.57 -9.50
N SER A 22 -42.05 0.31 -8.72
CA SER A 22 -41.71 1.16 -7.57
C SER A 22 -41.33 2.58 -7.98
N MET A 23 -40.64 2.72 -9.12
CA MET A 23 -40.26 4.03 -9.64
C MET A 23 -41.46 4.79 -10.20
N SER A 24 -42.35 4.11 -10.93
CA SER A 24 -43.61 4.70 -11.40
C SER A 24 -44.47 5.23 -10.25
N ALA A 25 -44.61 4.44 -9.17
CA ALA A 25 -45.33 4.88 -7.97
C ALA A 25 -44.66 6.11 -7.30
N ALA A 26 -43.33 6.11 -7.18
CA ALA A 26 -42.60 7.23 -6.60
C ALA A 26 -42.73 8.51 -7.44
N VAL A 27 -42.66 8.39 -8.77
CA VAL A 27 -42.80 9.54 -9.68
C VAL A 27 -44.22 10.08 -9.67
N GLU A 28 -45.24 9.22 -9.63
CA GLU A 28 -46.63 9.68 -9.53
C GLU A 28 -46.88 10.41 -8.21
N GLN A 29 -46.42 9.86 -7.09
CA GLN A 29 -46.62 10.45 -5.77
C GLN A 29 -45.95 11.84 -5.61
N ASN A 30 -44.77 12.02 -6.20
CA ASN A 30 -43.97 13.25 -6.02
C ASN A 30 -44.13 14.27 -7.15
N TYR A 31 -44.50 13.82 -8.36
CA TYR A 31 -44.48 14.66 -9.56
C TYR A 31 -45.73 14.54 -10.44
N GLN A 32 -46.65 13.62 -10.16
CA GLN A 32 -47.93 13.45 -10.87
C GLN A 32 -47.77 13.38 -12.39
N TRP A 33 -46.79 12.61 -12.87
CA TRP A 33 -46.47 12.54 -14.30
C TRP A 33 -47.61 11.92 -15.11
N ALA A 34 -48.25 10.87 -14.61
CA ALA A 34 -49.33 10.21 -15.33
C ALA A 34 -50.60 11.06 -15.27
N SER A 35 -51.04 11.44 -14.07
CA SER A 35 -52.30 12.17 -13.88
C SER A 35 -52.25 13.62 -14.36
N GLY A 36 -51.13 14.31 -14.14
CA GLY A 36 -50.99 15.74 -14.46
C GLY A 36 -50.41 16.04 -15.83
N ARG A 37 -49.59 15.13 -16.39
CA ARG A 37 -48.87 15.37 -17.66
C ARG A 37 -49.08 14.30 -18.73
N GLY A 38 -49.77 13.20 -18.42
CA GLY A 38 -49.98 12.09 -19.36
C GLY A 38 -48.70 11.33 -19.73
N LEU A 39 -47.67 11.39 -18.87
CA LEU A 39 -46.39 10.69 -19.08
C LEU A 39 -46.40 9.36 -18.32
N GLU A 40 -46.07 8.27 -19.02
CA GLU A 40 -46.04 6.91 -18.45
C GLU A 40 -44.65 6.28 -18.55
N ILE A 41 -44.21 5.61 -17.47
CA ILE A 41 -42.96 4.85 -17.45
C ILE A 41 -43.26 3.40 -17.90
N VAL A 42 -43.03 3.12 -19.18
CA VAL A 42 -43.30 1.79 -19.78
C VAL A 42 -42.22 0.76 -19.43
N ALA A 43 -40.97 1.20 -19.34
CA ALA A 43 -39.82 0.34 -19.03
C ALA A 43 -38.72 1.11 -18.32
N THR A 44 -37.91 0.41 -17.53
CA THR A 44 -36.75 0.99 -16.84
C THR A 44 -35.60 0.00 -16.84
N ALA A 45 -34.39 0.49 -17.13
CA ALA A 45 -33.16 -0.28 -17.10
C ALA A 45 -32.15 0.37 -16.14
N ILE A 46 -31.43 -0.45 -15.38
CA ILE A 46 -30.32 0.00 -14.55
C ILE A 46 -29.07 0.02 -15.43
N ILE A 47 -28.51 1.21 -15.65
CA ILE A 47 -27.34 1.40 -16.53
C ILE A 47 -26.06 0.92 -15.83
N ALA A 48 -25.87 1.33 -14.58
CA ALA A 48 -24.74 0.91 -13.75
C ALA A 48 -25.13 0.97 -12.26
N ILE A 49 -24.54 0.08 -11.47
CA ILE A 49 -24.55 0.17 -10.01
C ILE A 49 -23.11 0.37 -9.58
N GLU A 50 -22.85 1.54 -9.01
CA GLU A 50 -21.52 1.92 -8.57
C GLU A 50 -21.51 2.10 -7.06
N TYR A 51 -20.49 1.54 -6.42
CA TYR A 51 -20.19 1.87 -5.03
C TYR A 51 -19.51 3.24 -4.99
N ASP A 52 -19.79 4.00 -3.93
CA ASP A 52 -19.09 5.25 -3.65
C ASP A 52 -17.61 5.01 -3.39
N GLU A 53 -16.82 6.08 -3.50
CA GLU A 53 -15.36 6.03 -3.39
C GLU A 53 -14.89 5.49 -2.03
N MET A 54 -15.52 5.94 -0.94
CA MET A 54 -15.19 5.50 0.42
C MET A 54 -15.42 3.99 0.59
N THR A 55 -16.55 3.47 0.08
CA THR A 55 -16.84 2.04 0.10
C THR A 55 -15.84 1.24 -0.73
N ARG A 56 -15.46 1.73 -1.91
CA ARG A 56 -14.42 1.09 -2.74
C ARG A 56 -13.07 1.03 -2.03
N GLU A 57 -12.69 2.10 -1.35
CA GLU A 57 -11.45 2.16 -0.58
C GLU A 57 -11.48 1.18 0.60
N LEU A 58 -12.59 1.11 1.34
CA LEU A 58 -12.77 0.15 2.42
C LEU A 58 -12.64 -1.30 1.91
N LEU A 59 -13.29 -1.62 0.78
CA LEU A 59 -13.19 -2.94 0.13
C LEU A 59 -11.74 -3.27 -0.27
N ARG A 60 -11.00 -2.31 -0.84
CA ARG A 60 -9.58 -2.48 -1.18
C ARG A 60 -8.72 -2.74 0.05
N ASN A 61 -8.97 -2.02 1.14
CA ASN A 61 -8.21 -2.17 2.38
C ASN A 61 -8.47 -3.53 3.04
N VAL A 62 -9.72 -3.98 3.07
CA VAL A 62 -10.09 -5.32 3.57
C VAL A 62 -9.46 -6.41 2.72
N GLN A 63 -9.51 -6.27 1.39
CA GLN A 63 -8.91 -7.24 0.47
C GLN A 63 -7.38 -7.31 0.62
N ARG A 64 -6.72 -6.17 0.82
CA ARG A 64 -5.27 -6.11 1.10
C ARG A 64 -4.93 -6.75 2.44
N ALA A 65 -5.69 -6.46 3.49
CA ALA A 65 -5.49 -7.05 4.81
C ALA A 65 -5.68 -8.58 4.78
N ASP A 66 -6.68 -9.07 4.05
CA ASP A 66 -6.92 -10.50 3.86
C ASP A 66 -5.79 -11.19 3.06
N ALA A 67 -5.26 -10.50 2.04
CA ALA A 67 -4.11 -10.99 1.27
C ALA A 67 -2.81 -11.08 2.11
N LEU A 68 -2.66 -10.22 3.12
CA LEU A 68 -1.52 -10.19 4.04
C LEU A 68 -1.67 -11.16 5.22
N SER A 69 -2.90 -11.43 5.68
CA SER A 69 -3.16 -12.26 6.87
C SER A 69 -3.12 -13.77 6.59
N GLY A 70 -3.21 -14.18 5.32
CA GLY A 70 -3.14 -15.59 4.91
C GLY A 70 -1.72 -16.14 4.71
N ALA A 71 -1.60 -17.45 4.54
CA ALA A 71 -0.33 -18.15 4.28
C ALA A 71 0.45 -17.60 3.06
N ARG A 72 -0.25 -17.02 2.08
CA ARG A 72 0.33 -16.35 0.90
C ARG A 72 0.94 -14.98 1.22
N GLY A 73 0.40 -14.27 2.20
CA GLY A 73 0.92 -12.99 2.68
C GLY A 73 2.30 -13.15 3.34
N ASN A 74 2.48 -14.20 4.13
CA ASN A 74 3.77 -14.53 4.75
C ASN A 74 4.85 -14.86 3.70
N SER A 75 4.49 -15.59 2.64
CA SER A 75 5.42 -15.85 1.52
C SER A 75 5.77 -14.60 0.73
N ASN A 76 4.81 -13.69 0.51
CA ASN A 76 5.07 -12.41 -0.16
C ASN A 76 5.93 -11.47 0.70
N LEU A 77 5.74 -11.45 2.02
CA LEU A 77 6.58 -10.68 2.95
C LEU A 77 7.99 -11.27 3.04
N GLN A 78 8.13 -12.60 3.08
CA GLN A 78 9.45 -13.25 3.07
C GLN A 78 10.18 -12.98 1.75
N ALA A 79 9.48 -13.00 0.62
CA ALA A 79 10.07 -12.68 -0.68
C ALA A 79 10.50 -11.21 -0.78
N SER A 80 9.69 -10.26 -0.29
CA SER A 80 10.04 -8.84 -0.32
C SER A 80 11.15 -8.47 0.68
N VAL A 81 11.22 -9.16 1.82
CA VAL A 81 12.34 -9.04 2.76
C VAL A 81 13.61 -9.67 2.16
N ALA A 82 13.52 -10.85 1.57
CA ALA A 82 14.65 -11.53 0.93
C ALA A 82 15.24 -10.71 -0.23
N SER A 83 14.41 -10.15 -1.11
CA SER A 83 14.88 -9.29 -2.19
C SER A 83 15.47 -7.97 -1.68
N GLY A 84 14.97 -7.44 -0.56
CA GLY A 84 15.56 -6.29 0.13
C GLY A 84 16.96 -6.58 0.67
N PHE A 85 17.16 -7.75 1.28
CA PHE A 85 18.49 -8.21 1.73
C PHE A 85 19.43 -8.51 0.56
N GLU A 86 18.91 -9.07 -0.54
CA GLU A 86 19.67 -9.30 -1.77
C GLU A 86 20.15 -7.98 -2.39
N ALA A 87 19.26 -6.99 -2.55
CA ALA A 87 19.61 -5.67 -3.07
C ALA A 87 20.58 -4.87 -2.16
N ALA A 88 20.48 -5.07 -0.84
CA ALA A 88 21.44 -4.51 0.12
C ALA A 88 22.82 -5.21 0.05
N GLY A 89 22.83 -6.53 -0.20
CA GLY A 89 24.04 -7.31 -0.47
C GLY A 89 24.71 -6.94 -1.79
N GLU A 90 23.93 -6.67 -2.83
CA GLU A 90 24.43 -6.20 -4.14
C GLU A 90 25.06 -4.81 -4.05
N ASN A 91 24.50 -3.89 -3.25
CA ASN A 91 25.09 -2.55 -3.06
C ASN A 91 26.31 -2.51 -2.14
N THR A 92 26.44 -3.46 -1.20
CA THR A 92 27.54 -3.47 -0.20
C THR A 92 28.65 -4.46 -0.54
N GLY A 93 28.46 -5.27 -1.59
CA GLY A 93 29.42 -6.28 -2.05
C GLY A 93 29.67 -7.41 -1.04
N ALA A 94 30.45 -8.42 -1.45
CA ALA A 94 30.82 -9.57 -0.60
C ALA A 94 31.49 -9.15 0.74
N ALA A 95 32.12 -7.97 0.78
CA ALA A 95 32.67 -7.39 2.00
C ALA A 95 31.58 -6.97 3.01
N GLY A 96 30.41 -6.52 2.54
CA GLY A 96 29.26 -6.16 3.39
C GLY A 96 28.57 -7.37 4.02
N LEU A 97 28.43 -8.47 3.26
CA LEU A 97 27.88 -9.73 3.79
C LEU A 97 28.81 -10.39 4.80
N VAL A 98 30.13 -10.38 4.56
CA VAL A 98 31.13 -10.86 5.53
C VAL A 98 31.21 -9.92 6.74
N GLY A 99 31.13 -8.62 6.53
CA GLY A 99 31.09 -7.62 7.60
C GLY A 99 29.85 -7.73 8.49
N LEU A 100 28.68 -8.02 7.92
CA LEU A 100 27.45 -8.27 8.66
C LEU A 100 27.46 -9.64 9.35
N GLY A 101 28.07 -10.67 8.74
CA GLY A 101 28.29 -11.99 9.37
C GLY A 101 29.27 -11.94 10.54
N ILE A 102 30.33 -11.14 10.44
CA ILE A 102 31.29 -10.92 11.53
C ILE A 102 30.69 -9.97 12.58
N ALA A 103 29.96 -8.93 12.18
CA ALA A 103 29.32 -8.01 13.13
C ALA A 103 28.18 -8.70 13.90
N SER A 104 27.35 -9.52 13.27
CA SER A 104 26.31 -10.31 13.95
C SER A 104 26.90 -11.39 14.87
N GLY A 105 28.06 -11.97 14.50
CA GLY A 105 28.84 -12.85 15.38
C GLY A 105 29.52 -12.13 16.55
N ALA A 106 30.03 -10.92 16.35
CA ALA A 106 30.76 -10.14 17.36
C ALA A 106 29.87 -9.32 18.29
N THR A 107 28.65 -8.94 17.86
CA THR A 107 27.65 -8.23 18.69
C THR A 107 26.70 -9.15 19.45
N GLY A 108 26.94 -10.47 19.43
CA GLY A 108 26.14 -11.44 20.19
C GLY A 108 24.74 -11.69 19.63
N LEU A 109 24.42 -11.19 18.43
CA LEU A 109 23.15 -11.43 17.74
C LEU A 109 23.04 -12.82 17.12
N GLY A 110 24.12 -13.61 17.13
CA GLY A 110 24.09 -15.07 16.88
C GLY A 110 23.25 -15.88 17.89
N GLY A 111 22.74 -15.26 18.96
CA GLY A 111 21.86 -15.89 19.94
C GLY A 111 20.41 -16.13 19.51
N LEU A 112 19.99 -15.65 18.31
CA LEU A 112 18.67 -15.97 17.73
C LEU A 112 18.72 -17.14 16.75
N GLN A 113 19.87 -17.80 16.65
CA GLN A 113 20.01 -19.06 15.94
C GLN A 113 19.23 -20.13 16.72
N GLN A 114 18.04 -20.46 16.22
CA GLN A 114 17.27 -21.60 16.72
C GLN A 114 18.17 -22.84 16.79
N PRO A 115 18.10 -23.62 17.89
CA PRO A 115 18.98 -24.76 18.10
C PRO A 115 18.61 -25.89 17.13
N VAL A 116 19.48 -26.15 16.16
CA VAL A 116 19.64 -27.47 15.56
C VAL A 116 20.81 -28.14 16.27
N PRO A 117 20.59 -29.16 17.12
CA PRO A 117 21.66 -29.88 17.80
C PRO A 117 22.42 -30.79 16.82
N GLY A 118 23.74 -30.59 16.71
CA GLY A 118 24.64 -31.61 16.15
C GLY A 118 25.68 -31.10 15.16
N ILE A 119 26.74 -30.45 15.66
CA ILE A 119 28.15 -30.44 15.20
C ILE A 119 28.85 -29.43 16.14
N GLY A 120 29.85 -29.74 16.97
CA GLY A 120 31.05 -30.51 16.72
C GLY A 120 32.25 -29.54 16.73
N ALA A 121 33.01 -29.56 17.82
CA ALA A 121 34.42 -29.12 17.95
C ALA A 121 34.78 -27.61 17.98
N GLN A 122 35.00 -27.13 19.21
CA GLN A 122 36.29 -26.61 19.72
C GLN A 122 37.35 -26.14 18.69
N SER A 123 37.66 -24.85 18.67
CA SER A 123 38.94 -24.29 18.21
C SER A 123 39.12 -22.87 18.77
N THR A 124 40.00 -22.71 19.76
CA THR A 124 40.42 -21.40 20.28
C THR A 124 41.39 -20.72 19.30
N PRO A 125 41.20 -19.43 18.94
CA PRO A 125 42.13 -18.71 18.09
C PRO A 125 43.38 -18.18 18.84
N PRO A 126 44.52 -17.96 18.16
CA PRO A 126 45.77 -17.43 18.73
C PRO A 126 45.69 -15.93 19.09
N PRO A 127 46.62 -15.40 19.91
CA PRO A 127 46.62 -14.00 20.38
C PRO A 127 46.89 -12.99 19.24
N PRO A 128 46.36 -11.75 19.35
CA PRO A 128 46.41 -10.76 18.27
C PRO A 128 47.81 -10.12 18.14
N PRO A 129 48.20 -9.69 16.91
CA PRO A 129 49.36 -8.82 16.73
C PRO A 129 49.07 -7.37 17.15
N ALA A 130 50.15 -6.66 17.46
CA ALA A 130 50.18 -5.31 18.02
C ALA A 130 49.47 -4.25 17.16
N ALA A 131 48.81 -3.31 17.85
CA ALA A 131 48.10 -2.18 17.28
C ALA A 131 49.02 -1.22 16.52
N ALA A 132 48.75 -1.02 15.23
CA ALA A 132 49.26 0.11 14.47
C ALA A 132 48.37 1.35 14.71
N ALA A 133 49.01 2.52 14.81
CA ALA A 133 48.36 3.81 15.01
C ALA A 133 47.32 4.11 13.90
N PRO A 134 46.19 4.77 14.22
CA PRO A 134 45.15 5.04 13.24
C PRO A 134 45.61 6.09 12.22
N ALA A 135 45.51 5.75 10.93
CA ALA A 135 45.48 6.70 9.83
C ALA A 135 44.15 7.50 9.87
N PRO A 136 44.11 8.74 9.37
CA PRO A 136 42.89 9.55 9.37
C PRO A 136 41.80 8.84 8.56
N ALA A 137 40.64 8.64 9.19
CA ALA A 137 39.49 8.01 8.57
C ALA A 137 39.01 8.83 7.35
N PRO A 138 38.66 8.19 6.21
CA PRO A 138 37.87 8.82 5.18
C PRO A 138 36.53 9.26 5.77
N ALA A 139 36.06 10.44 5.37
CA ALA A 139 34.80 11.02 5.81
C ALA A 139 33.66 9.99 5.74
N ALA A 140 32.92 9.86 6.84
CA ALA A 140 31.71 9.07 6.90
C ALA A 140 30.76 9.48 5.76
N PRO A 141 30.08 8.53 5.09
CA PRO A 141 28.98 8.87 4.19
C PRO A 141 27.97 9.71 4.96
N ALA A 142 27.63 10.87 4.41
CA ALA A 142 26.58 11.71 4.95
C ALA A 142 25.31 10.88 5.16
N ALA A 143 24.70 11.02 6.33
CA ALA A 143 23.34 10.54 6.57
C ALA A 143 22.46 10.96 5.39
N PRO A 144 21.49 10.12 4.95
CA PRO A 144 20.56 10.51 3.90
C PRO A 144 19.98 11.87 4.30
N ALA A 145 20.24 12.88 3.47
CA ALA A 145 19.67 14.19 3.64
C ALA A 145 18.16 13.99 3.79
N ALA A 146 17.61 14.44 4.91
CA ALA A 146 16.17 14.58 5.03
C ALA A 146 15.73 15.35 3.78
N ASP A 147 14.86 14.77 2.96
CA ASP A 147 14.40 15.41 1.73
C ASP A 147 14.00 16.85 2.04
N ASP A 148 14.77 17.80 1.50
CA ASP A 148 14.52 19.21 1.76
C ASP A 148 13.12 19.53 1.23
N PRO A 149 12.22 20.11 2.03
CA PRO A 149 10.85 20.41 1.61
C PRO A 149 10.82 21.25 0.31
N MET A 150 11.83 22.12 0.13
CA MET A 150 12.00 22.90 -1.10
C MET A 150 12.39 22.06 -2.32
N ALA A 151 13.21 21.01 -2.16
CA ALA A 151 13.56 20.11 -3.25
C ALA A 151 12.35 19.27 -3.69
N GLN A 152 11.50 18.87 -2.73
CA GLN A 152 10.26 18.16 -3.02
C GLN A 152 9.27 19.05 -3.78
N LEU A 153 9.11 20.32 -3.36
CA LEU A 153 8.33 21.33 -4.07
C LEU A 153 8.83 21.57 -5.51
N ALA A 154 10.14 21.65 -5.73
CA ALA A 154 10.71 21.81 -7.06
C ALA A 154 10.38 20.63 -7.99
N LYS A 155 10.46 19.40 -7.47
CA LYS A 155 10.10 18.18 -8.21
C LYS A 155 8.60 18.13 -8.56
N PHE A 156 7.74 18.55 -7.64
CA PHE A 156 6.30 18.67 -7.92
C PHE A 156 6.02 19.73 -8.99
N LYS A 157 6.75 20.85 -9.00
CA LYS A 157 6.60 21.87 -10.05
C LYS A 157 7.02 21.34 -11.43
N GLU A 158 8.11 20.60 -11.50
CA GLU A 158 8.57 19.98 -12.75
C GLU A 158 7.54 18.97 -13.29
N MET A 159 6.92 18.19 -12.41
CA MET A 159 5.84 17.27 -12.80
C MET A 159 4.59 18.00 -13.31
N LEU A 160 4.27 19.18 -12.77
CA LEU A 160 3.16 20.01 -13.23
C LEU A 160 3.46 20.60 -14.60
N ASP A 161 4.67 21.14 -14.80
CA ASP A 161 5.11 21.73 -16.06
C ASP A 161 5.21 20.64 -17.17
N ALA A 162 5.51 19.40 -16.78
CA ALA A 162 5.48 18.23 -17.66
C ALA A 162 4.06 17.66 -17.90
N GLY A 163 3.03 18.20 -17.23
CA GLY A 163 1.64 17.75 -17.35
C GLY A 163 1.36 16.37 -16.74
N LEU A 164 2.25 15.84 -15.90
CA LEU A 164 2.05 14.57 -15.19
C LEU A 164 1.12 14.71 -13.98
N ILE A 165 1.00 15.92 -13.43
CA ILE A 165 0.11 16.23 -12.31
C ILE A 165 -0.69 17.49 -12.60
N THR A 166 -1.80 17.67 -11.90
CA THR A 166 -2.65 18.85 -12.04
C THR A 166 -2.22 19.99 -11.11
N GLN A 167 -2.76 21.18 -11.33
CA GLN A 167 -2.54 22.34 -10.47
C GLN A 167 -2.99 22.06 -9.02
N GLU A 168 -4.10 21.34 -8.83
CA GLU A 168 -4.61 20.96 -7.51
C GLU A 168 -3.67 20.01 -6.77
N ASP A 169 -3.04 19.06 -7.48
CA ASP A 169 -2.08 18.12 -6.88
C ASP A 169 -0.82 18.84 -6.37
N TYR A 170 -0.35 19.84 -7.13
CA TYR A 170 0.78 20.67 -6.73
C TYR A 170 0.47 21.52 -5.50
N ASP A 171 -0.72 22.15 -5.47
CA ASP A 171 -1.13 23.00 -4.34
C ASP A 171 -1.37 22.16 -3.06
N ALA A 172 -1.93 20.95 -3.19
CA ALA A 172 -2.05 20.01 -2.07
C ALA A 172 -0.69 19.55 -1.54
N ALA A 173 0.27 19.24 -2.43
CA ALA A 173 1.63 18.88 -2.05
C ALA A 173 2.34 20.05 -1.35
N LYS A 174 2.17 21.28 -1.85
CA LYS A 174 2.73 22.50 -1.26
C LYS A 174 2.23 22.75 0.16
N ASN A 175 0.93 22.62 0.42
CA ASN A 175 0.37 22.80 1.76
C ASN A 175 0.88 21.72 2.73
N LYS A 176 0.98 20.48 2.26
CA LYS A 176 1.51 19.35 3.05
C LYS A 176 3.00 19.53 3.40
N VAL A 177 3.79 20.05 2.47
CA VAL A 177 5.23 20.26 2.63
C VAL A 177 5.54 21.49 3.47
N LEU A 178 4.71 22.54 3.38
CA LEU A 178 4.84 23.77 4.19
C LEU A 178 4.10 23.69 5.54
N GLY A 179 3.35 22.61 5.79
CA GLY A 179 2.65 22.36 7.06
C GLY A 179 1.46 23.29 7.32
N LEU A 180 0.76 23.73 6.27
CA LEU A 180 -0.38 24.64 6.31
C LEU A 180 -1.73 23.90 6.23
#